data_AF-A0A917W7C1-F1
#
_entry.id   AF-A0A917W7C1-F1
#
_cell.length_a   1.000
_cell.length_b   1.000
_cell.length_c   1.000
_cell.angle_alpha   90.00
_cell.angle_beta   90.00
_cell.angle_gamma   90.00
#
_symmetry.space_group_name_H-M   'P 1'
#
loop_
_entity.id
_entity.type
_entity.pdbx_description
1 polymer ?
#
loop_
_entity_poly.entity_id
_entity_poly.type
_entity_poly.pdbx_seq_one_letter_code
_entity_poly.pdbx_strand_id
1 'polypeptide(L)'
;MTELAQLPVDPDEGFPQAFLFAFGGTTYGITWYVDAAESQLPAARAADPTMIIDVTGDRSADAVTAKNPAPQGILVLTVDRRDADAITPLLRRRVIPGLSYAAGQLLLVVRTATIALGNLNGTGSYGSVLDVGVGPMAGAA
;
A
#
# COMPACT_ATOMS: atom_id res chain seq x y z
N MET A 1 14.17 11.53 16.40
CA MET A 1 13.34 10.84 15.38
C MET A 1 14.29 10.20 14.40
N THR A 2 14.18 8.89 14.16
CA THR A 2 14.95 8.21 13.11
C THR A 2 14.46 8.70 11.75
N GLU A 3 15.36 9.20 10.90
CA GLU A 3 15.03 9.58 9.54
C GLU A 3 14.73 8.31 8.72
N LEU A 4 13.56 8.26 8.07
CA LEU A 4 13.13 7.12 7.26
C LEU A 4 13.45 7.39 5.79
N ALA A 5 14.13 6.45 5.14
CA ALA A 5 14.36 6.48 3.71
C ALA A 5 13.05 6.24 2.96
N GLN A 6 12.95 6.70 1.71
CA GLN A 6 11.80 6.43 0.86
C GLN A 6 11.92 5.03 0.24
N LEU A 7 10.86 4.24 0.35
CA LEU A 7 10.75 2.94 -0.31
C LEU A 7 10.47 3.16 -1.82
N PRO A 8 11.08 2.39 -2.73
CA PRO A 8 10.97 2.61 -4.17
C PRO A 8 9.65 2.04 -4.74
N VAL A 9 8.54 2.63 -4.32
CA VAL A 9 7.20 2.33 -4.85
C VAL A 9 6.98 3.20 -6.10
N ASP A 10 6.63 2.58 -7.22
CA ASP A 10 6.20 3.27 -8.45
C ASP A 10 4.69 3.07 -8.66
N PRO A 11 3.84 4.07 -8.35
CA PRO A 11 2.39 3.94 -8.50
C PRO A 11 1.92 3.69 -9.94
N ASP A 12 2.74 4.02 -10.95
CA ASP A 12 2.38 3.86 -12.36
C ASP A 12 2.50 2.39 -12.82
N GLU A 13 3.20 1.54 -12.08
CA GLU A 13 3.21 0.08 -12.31
C GLU A 13 1.87 -0.59 -11.91
N GLY A 14 1.01 0.12 -11.19
CA GLY A 14 -0.29 -0.37 -10.76
C GLY A 14 -0.25 -1.28 -9.53
N PHE A 15 -1.42 -1.74 -9.12
CA PHE A 15 -1.61 -2.61 -7.96
C PHE A 15 -2.33 -3.88 -8.39
N PRO A 16 -1.73 -5.08 -8.23
CA PRO A 16 -0.59 -5.37 -7.36
C PRO A 16 0.78 -4.91 -7.89
N GLN A 17 1.64 -4.47 -6.96
CA GLN A 17 3.06 -4.19 -7.20
C GLN A 17 3.91 -5.02 -6.23
N ALA A 18 4.99 -5.63 -6.72
CA ALA A 18 5.91 -6.39 -5.90
C ALA A 18 7.37 -6.17 -6.31
N PHE A 19 8.26 -6.08 -5.32
CA PHE A 19 9.70 -5.93 -5.56
C PHE A 19 10.51 -6.52 -4.41
N LEU A 20 11.82 -6.71 -4.68
CA LEU A 20 12.79 -7.11 -3.68
C LEU A 20 13.46 -5.89 -3.06
N PHE A 21 13.67 -5.95 -1.75
CA PHE A 21 14.30 -4.89 -0.99
C PHE A 21 15.38 -5.47 -0.06
N ALA A 22 16.62 -5.04 -0.22
CA ALA A 22 17.73 -5.49 0.61
C ALA A 22 17.96 -4.53 1.78
N PHE A 23 18.02 -5.05 3.01
CA PHE A 23 18.27 -4.26 4.22
C PHE A 23 18.96 -5.11 5.29
N GLY A 24 20.03 -4.60 5.90
CA GLY A 24 20.74 -5.30 6.98
C GLY A 24 21.24 -6.70 6.57
N GLY A 25 21.65 -6.88 5.31
CA GLY A 25 22.06 -8.19 4.77
C GLY A 25 20.91 -9.17 4.51
N THR A 26 19.66 -8.77 4.76
CA THR A 26 18.46 -9.58 4.53
C THR A 26 17.73 -9.09 3.28
N THR A 27 17.26 -10.02 2.44
CA THR A 27 16.38 -9.69 1.31
C THR A 27 14.93 -9.84 1.73
N TYR A 28 14.11 -8.84 1.46
CA TYR A 28 12.68 -8.84 1.71
C TYR A 28 11.91 -8.83 0.39
N GLY A 29 10.87 -9.64 0.28
CA GLY A 29 9.82 -9.45 -0.71
C GLY A 29 8.77 -8.50 -0.15
N ILE A 30 8.51 -7.40 -0.86
CA ILE A 30 7.48 -6.43 -0.50
C ILE A 30 6.41 -6.49 -1.59
N THR A 31 5.15 -6.55 -1.19
CA THR A 31 4.02 -6.51 -2.12
C THR A 31 2.92 -5.60 -1.59
N TRP A 32 2.41 -4.78 -2.49
CA TRP A 32 1.26 -3.91 -2.30
C TRP A 32 0.15 -4.38 -3.22
N TYR A 33 -1.05 -4.54 -2.68
CA TYR A 33 -2.22 -4.82 -3.51
C TYR A 33 -3.47 -4.18 -2.91
N VAL A 34 -4.42 -3.88 -3.77
CA VAL A 34 -5.75 -3.40 -3.35
C VAL A 34 -6.71 -4.58 -3.41
N ASP A 35 -7.39 -4.80 -2.30
CA ASP A 35 -8.53 -5.72 -2.23
C ASP A 35 -9.81 -4.89 -2.25
N ALA A 36 -10.51 -4.90 -3.38
CA ALA A 36 -11.73 -4.15 -3.62
C ALA A 36 -12.77 -5.09 -4.24
N ALA A 37 -13.97 -5.14 -3.65
CA ALA A 37 -15.06 -5.87 -4.26
C ALA A 37 -15.56 -5.11 -5.50
N GLU A 38 -15.72 -5.79 -6.62
CA GLU A 38 -16.18 -5.18 -7.88
C GLU A 38 -17.51 -4.42 -7.71
N SER A 39 -18.40 -4.90 -6.84
CA SER A 39 -19.67 -4.24 -6.51
C SER A 39 -19.53 -2.90 -5.80
N GLN A 40 -18.35 -2.59 -5.25
CA GLN A 40 -18.04 -1.30 -4.63
C GLN A 40 -17.38 -0.31 -5.60
N LEU A 41 -16.97 -0.77 -6.79
CA LEU A 41 -16.34 0.05 -7.81
C LEU A 41 -17.38 0.62 -8.78
N PRO A 42 -17.09 1.76 -9.44
CA PRO A 42 -17.92 2.27 -10.51
C PRO A 42 -18.08 1.25 -11.63
N ALA A 43 -19.27 1.17 -12.22
CA ALA A 43 -19.50 0.32 -13.39
C ALA A 43 -18.54 0.72 -14.54
N ALA A 44 -17.97 -0.27 -15.24
CA ALA A 44 -16.91 -0.05 -16.24
C ALA A 44 -17.26 0.99 -17.33
N ARG A 45 -18.54 1.10 -17.72
CA ARG A 45 -18.99 2.09 -18.73
C ARG A 45 -18.99 3.54 -18.25
N ALA A 46 -18.90 3.76 -16.94
CA ALA A 46 -18.89 5.08 -16.31
C ALA A 46 -17.59 5.34 -15.51
N ALA A 47 -16.62 4.42 -15.59
CA ALA A 47 -15.37 4.49 -14.85
C ALA A 47 -14.43 5.53 -15.49
N ASP A 48 -14.19 6.64 -14.78
CA ASP A 48 -13.05 7.51 -15.03
C ASP A 48 -11.80 6.84 -14.42
N PRO A 49 -10.77 6.50 -15.21
CA PRO A 49 -9.58 5.84 -14.67
C PRO A 49 -8.80 6.71 -13.68
N THR A 50 -8.98 8.04 -13.70
CA THR A 50 -8.34 8.97 -12.76
C THR A 50 -9.12 9.12 -11.44
N MET A 51 -10.29 8.49 -11.33
CA MET A 51 -11.10 8.51 -10.11
C MET A 51 -10.35 7.87 -8.94
N ILE A 52 -10.19 8.63 -7.85
CA ILE A 52 -9.63 8.11 -6.61
C ILE A 52 -10.65 7.26 -5.85
N ILE A 53 -10.28 6.01 -5.60
CA ILE A 53 -11.00 5.11 -4.71
C ILE A 53 -10.44 5.20 -3.28
N ASP A 54 -11.33 5.13 -2.30
CA ASP A 54 -10.94 5.09 -0.90
C ASP A 54 -10.52 3.67 -0.51
N VAL A 55 -9.21 3.49 -0.27
CA VAL A 55 -8.59 2.23 0.14
C VAL A 55 -7.97 2.30 1.55
N THR A 56 -8.01 3.47 2.18
CA THR A 56 -7.47 3.69 3.53
C THR A 56 -8.57 3.83 4.57
N GLY A 57 -9.75 4.28 4.15
CA GLY A 57 -10.87 4.63 5.03
C GLY A 57 -10.77 6.04 5.60
N ASP A 58 -9.92 6.90 5.03
CA ASP A 58 -9.65 8.26 5.52
C ASP A 58 -10.55 9.32 4.87
N ARG A 59 -11.45 8.95 3.95
CA ARG A 59 -12.38 9.93 3.35
C ARG A 59 -13.35 10.40 4.43
N SER A 60 -13.22 11.67 4.84
CA SER A 60 -14.12 12.29 5.81
C SER A 60 -15.58 12.11 5.38
N ALA A 61 -16.44 11.81 6.36
CA ALA A 61 -17.89 11.75 6.21
C ALA A 61 -18.53 13.09 5.78
N ASP A 62 -17.73 14.13 5.51
CA ASP A 62 -18.14 15.45 5.03
C ASP A 62 -18.48 15.51 3.53
N ALA A 63 -18.69 14.38 2.85
CA ALA A 63 -19.54 14.35 1.67
C ALA A 63 -20.99 14.52 2.14
N VAL A 64 -21.43 15.78 2.29
CA VAL A 64 -22.63 16.38 2.92
C VAL A 64 -24.01 15.71 2.66
N THR A 65 -24.10 14.55 2.01
CA THR A 65 -25.36 13.82 1.79
C THR A 65 -25.27 12.29 1.87
N ALA A 66 -24.12 11.67 2.13
CA ALA A 66 -24.03 10.20 2.18
C ALA A 66 -23.65 9.70 3.56
N LYS A 67 -24.54 8.91 4.15
CA LYS A 67 -24.37 8.13 5.38
C LYS A 67 -23.10 7.25 5.25
N ASN A 68 -21.96 7.78 5.69
CA ASN A 68 -20.62 7.17 5.74
C ASN A 68 -20.38 6.08 4.66
N PRO A 69 -20.06 6.43 3.41
CA PRO A 69 -19.80 5.42 2.39
C PRO A 69 -18.62 4.55 2.85
N ALA A 70 -18.86 3.24 2.95
CA ALA A 70 -17.80 2.30 3.30
C ALA A 70 -16.63 2.45 2.30
N PRO A 71 -15.37 2.24 2.74
CA PRO A 71 -14.23 2.26 1.83
C PRO A 71 -14.47 1.30 0.67
N GLN A 72 -14.05 1.73 -0.52
CA GLN A 72 -14.25 1.02 -1.79
C GLN A 72 -13.27 -0.14 -1.95
N GLY A 73 -12.27 -0.23 -1.06
CA GLY A 73 -11.38 -1.36 -0.90
C GLY A 73 -10.47 -1.20 0.32
N ILE A 74 -9.46 -2.05 0.41
CA ILE A 74 -8.36 -1.93 1.38
C ILE A 74 -7.02 -2.04 0.67
N LEU A 75 -6.08 -1.17 1.03
CA LEU A 75 -4.68 -1.34 0.66
C LEU A 75 -4.03 -2.35 1.60
N VAL A 76 -3.37 -3.36 1.05
CA VAL A 76 -2.70 -4.42 1.81
C VAL A 76 -1.22 -4.40 1.52
N LEU A 77 -0.44 -4.45 2.60
CA LEU A 77 1.00 -4.68 2.60
C LEU A 77 1.28 -6.12 2.99
N THR A 78 2.09 -6.80 2.20
CA THR A 78 2.76 -8.04 2.62
C THR A 78 4.26 -7.90 2.58
N VAL A 79 4.91 -8.47 3.59
CA VAL A 79 6.38 -8.55 3.67
C VAL A 79 6.77 -9.98 3.95
N ASP A 80 7.64 -10.54 3.12
CA ASP A 80 8.32 -11.80 3.35
C ASP A 80 9.83 -11.59 3.48
N ARG A 81 10.50 -12.43 4.27
CA ARG A 81 11.95 -12.57 4.25
C ARG A 81 12.33 -13.66 3.27
N ARG A 82 13.32 -13.38 2.41
CA ARG A 82 13.88 -14.34 1.47
C ARG A 82 15.28 -14.74 1.93
N ASP A 83 15.37 -15.98 2.38
CA ASP A 83 16.60 -16.70 2.68
C ASP A 83 16.94 -17.61 1.48
N ALA A 84 18.15 -18.18 1.43
CA ALA A 84 18.61 -18.97 0.28
C ALA A 84 17.66 -20.12 -0.10
N ASP A 85 17.05 -20.76 0.90
CA ASP A 85 16.21 -21.96 0.72
C ASP A 85 14.75 -21.75 1.14
N ALA A 86 14.37 -20.55 1.59
CA ALA A 86 13.06 -20.33 2.21
C ALA A 86 12.52 -18.91 2.01
N ILE A 87 11.19 -18.84 1.89
CA ILE A 87 10.42 -17.59 1.98
C ILE A 87 9.62 -17.63 3.29
N THR A 88 9.93 -16.72 4.21
CA THR A 88 9.27 -16.63 5.51
C THR A 88 8.33 -15.43 5.53
N PRO A 89 7.00 -15.61 5.60
CA PRO A 89 6.08 -14.48 5.72
C PRO A 89 6.27 -13.78 7.07
N LEU A 90 6.45 -12.46 7.05
CA LEU A 90 6.65 -11.63 8.25
C LEU A 90 5.42 -10.78 8.57
N LEU A 91 4.77 -10.24 7.55
CA LEU A 91 3.67 -9.30 7.71
C LEU A 91 2.63 -9.49 6.59
N ARG A 92 1.35 -9.44 6.97
CA ARG A 92 0.23 -9.18 6.06
C ARG A 92 -0.80 -8.34 6.79
N ARG A 93 -0.97 -7.08 6.40
CA ARG A 93 -1.85 -6.14 7.10
C ARG A 93 -2.53 -5.18 6.14
N ARG A 94 -3.77 -4.82 6.49
CA ARG A 94 -4.40 -3.61 5.99
C ARG A 94 -3.55 -2.41 6.42
N VAL A 95 -3.36 -1.50 5.47
CA VAL A 95 -2.65 -0.25 5.64
C VAL A 95 -3.59 0.83 6.14
N ILE A 96 -3.11 1.62 7.09
CA ILE A 96 -3.72 2.81 7.66
C ILE A 96 -2.59 3.86 7.65
N PRO A 97 -2.71 4.95 6.88
CA PRO A 97 -1.72 6.02 6.85
C PRO A 97 -1.38 6.55 8.25
N GLY A 98 -0.12 6.89 8.46
CA GLY A 98 0.41 7.35 9.75
C GLY A 98 0.73 6.23 10.75
N LEU A 99 0.27 4.98 10.53
CA LEU A 99 0.69 3.85 11.35
C LEU A 99 2.05 3.30 10.93
N SER A 100 2.75 2.78 11.93
CA SER A 100 4.03 2.09 11.77
C SER A 100 3.83 0.57 11.76
N TYR A 101 4.56 -0.11 10.87
CA TYR A 101 4.51 -1.55 10.68
C TYR A 101 5.91 -2.14 10.85
N ALA A 102 6.05 -3.08 11.80
CA ALA A 102 7.28 -3.83 11.97
C ALA A 102 7.26 -5.13 11.14
N ALA A 103 8.34 -5.41 10.42
CA ALA A 103 8.53 -6.64 9.66
C ALA A 103 10.00 -7.07 9.72
N GLY A 104 10.33 -7.99 10.62
CA GLY A 104 11.73 -8.35 10.88
C GLY A 104 12.52 -7.15 11.40
N GLN A 105 13.57 -6.75 10.68
CA GLN A 105 14.37 -5.56 11.02
C GLN A 105 13.81 -4.26 10.45
N LEU A 106 12.75 -4.34 9.63
CA LEU A 106 12.15 -3.18 8.99
C LEU A 106 11.09 -2.53 9.87
N LEU A 107 11.11 -1.20 9.90
CA LEU A 107 10.02 -0.32 10.26
C LEU A 107 9.51 0.37 8.99
N LEU A 108 8.23 0.19 8.68
CA LEU A 108 7.56 0.77 7.52
C LEU A 108 6.50 1.77 7.99
N VAL A 109 6.44 2.94 7.38
CA VAL A 109 5.43 3.97 7.68
C VAL A 109 4.82 4.46 6.38
N VAL A 110 3.53 4.21 6.19
CA VAL A 110 2.80 4.75 5.03
C VAL A 110 2.39 6.18 5.38
N ARG A 111 2.99 7.15 4.70
CA ARG A 111 2.72 8.58 4.92
C ARG A 111 1.50 9.05 4.14
N THR A 112 1.35 8.56 2.91
CA THR A 112 0.22 8.88 2.05
C THR A 112 -0.09 7.70 1.15
N ALA A 113 -1.37 7.42 0.95
CA ALA A 113 -1.84 6.42 0.01
C ALA A 113 -3.10 6.95 -0.69
N THR A 114 -3.07 6.98 -2.01
CA THR A 114 -4.16 7.43 -2.87
C THR A 114 -4.09 6.58 -4.12
N ILE A 115 -5.17 5.87 -4.44
CA ILE A 115 -5.16 4.92 -5.57
C ILE A 115 -6.23 5.34 -6.57
N ALA A 116 -5.80 5.59 -7.80
CA ALA A 116 -6.68 5.81 -8.92
C ALA A 116 -7.25 4.48 -9.43
N LEU A 117 -8.50 4.50 -9.86
CA LEU A 117 -9.22 3.33 -10.37
C LEU A 117 -8.46 2.63 -11.51
N GLY A 118 -7.84 3.41 -12.40
CA GLY A 118 -7.06 2.91 -13.54
C GLY A 118 -5.79 2.17 -13.14
N ASN A 119 -5.28 2.37 -11.92
CA ASN A 119 -4.14 1.64 -11.38
C ASN A 119 -4.53 0.33 -10.67
N LEU A 120 -5.82 -0.03 -10.62
CA LEU A 120 -6.24 -1.36 -10.19
C LEU A 120 -5.99 -2.38 -11.30
N ASN A 121 -5.03 -3.28 -11.08
CA ASN A 121 -4.58 -4.29 -12.03
C ASN A 121 -4.15 -3.72 -13.40
N GLY A 122 -3.72 -2.45 -13.44
CA GLY A 122 -3.37 -1.74 -14.66
C GLY A 122 -2.23 -0.75 -14.45
N THR A 123 -1.44 -0.54 -15.51
CA THR A 123 -0.33 0.41 -15.52
C THR A 123 -0.76 1.76 -16.11
N GLY A 124 -0.10 2.83 -15.69
CA GLY A 124 -0.25 4.17 -16.25
C GLY A 124 -0.36 5.28 -15.21
N SER A 125 -0.11 6.52 -15.64
CA SER A 125 -0.12 7.70 -14.79
C SER A 125 -1.53 8.25 -14.60
N TYR A 126 -2.33 7.61 -13.74
CA TYR A 126 -3.72 8.03 -13.44
C TYR A 126 -3.85 8.87 -12.16
N GLY A 127 -2.74 9.17 -11.49
CA GLY A 127 -2.70 9.98 -10.27
C GLY A 127 -2.65 9.21 -8.96
N SER A 128 -2.29 7.92 -8.99
CA SER A 128 -1.99 7.17 -7.77
C SER A 128 -0.73 7.70 -7.08
N VAL A 129 -0.73 7.68 -5.76
CA VAL A 129 0.40 8.06 -4.90
C VAL A 129 0.48 7.05 -3.76
N LEU A 130 1.67 6.52 -3.52
CA LEU A 130 1.95 5.70 -2.34
C LEU A 130 3.34 6.07 -1.81
N ASP A 131 3.36 6.90 -0.78
CA ASP A 131 4.58 7.33 -0.10
C ASP A 131 4.81 6.50 1.16
N VAL A 132 5.91 5.75 1.16
CA VAL A 132 6.26 4.83 2.24
C VAL A 132 7.67 5.12 2.72
N GLY A 133 7.79 5.44 4.00
CA GLY A 133 9.06 5.49 4.71
C GLY A 133 9.49 4.09 5.15
N VAL A 134 10.78 3.79 5.05
CA VAL A 134 11.40 2.57 5.55
C VAL A 134 12.64 2.89 6.37
N GLY A 135 12.85 2.16 7.47
CA GLY A 135 14.01 2.31 8.32
C GLY A 135 14.19 1.12 9.26
N PRO A 136 15.16 1.17 10.18
CA PRO A 136 15.38 0.12 11.16
C PRO A 136 14.28 0.12 12.23
N MET A 137 13.84 -1.07 12.64
CA MET A 137 13.06 -1.24 13.87
C MET A 137 13.96 -1.01 15.09
N ALA A 138 13.59 -0.06 15.96
CA ALA A 138 14.34 0.23 17.17
C ALA A 138 14.41 -1.01 18.08
N GLY A 139 15.63 -1.42 18.47
CA GLY A 139 15.88 -2.58 19.32
C GLY A 139 16.28 -3.87 18.60
N ALA A 140 16.44 -3.85 17.27
CA ALA A 140 17.07 -4.94 16.53
C ALA A 140 18.61 -4.78 16.55
N ALA A 141 19.23 -5.16 17.66
CA ALA A 141 20.68 -5.34 17.80
C ALA A 141 20.95 -6.72 18.42
#